data_AF-V9GD89-F1
#
_entry.id   AF-V9GD89-F1
#
_cell.length_a   1.000
_cell.length_b   1.000
_cell.length_c   1.000
_cell.angle_alpha   90.00
_cell.angle_beta   90.00
_cell.angle_gamma   90.00
#
_symmetry.space_group_name_H-M   'P 1'
#
loop_
_entity.id
_entity.type
_entity.pdbx_description
1 polymer ?
#
loop_
_entity_poly.entity_id
_entity_poly.type
_entity_poly.pdbx_seq_one_letter_code
_entity_poly.pdbx_strand_id
1 'polypeptide(L)'
;MDTPAKSIKGRTYVPLRFVSENLGIPVSWDQVGNWAWIGSKEVPDIEKSHIAKQPISKKFIDLVSTNKYLIKDKSSVRVFTIDDLPLKFGQVTVYDVWTVKINEYQAVRVRYSLGRGNIFYLGEGDRARFRSNMSHEKNSDQTVTITYQTTSQGDELREGDKNYMSFNLHKAEYIGFDRGSDSLELLQNPFRQ
;
A
#
# COMPACT_ATOMS: atom_id res chain seq x y z
N MET A 1 -0.08 -8.85 -33.67
CA MET A 1 1.09 -9.21 -32.85
C MET A 1 2.05 -8.04 -32.94
N ASP A 2 2.14 -7.26 -31.86
CA ASP A 2 2.58 -5.87 -31.99
C ASP A 2 4.10 -5.70 -31.84
N THR A 3 4.84 -6.80 -31.61
CA THR A 3 6.30 -6.78 -31.60
C THR A 3 6.85 -8.16 -31.99
N PRO A 4 7.76 -8.25 -33.00
CA PRO A 4 8.42 -9.51 -33.35
C PRO A 4 9.48 -9.90 -32.30
N ALA A 5 9.83 -11.18 -32.24
CA ALA A 5 10.97 -11.63 -31.45
C ALA A 5 12.28 -10.95 -31.94
N LYS A 6 13.18 -10.62 -31.01
CA LYS A 6 14.44 -9.95 -31.32
C LYS A 6 15.63 -10.76 -30.80
N SER A 7 16.65 -10.91 -31.63
CA SER A 7 17.94 -11.47 -31.20
C SER A 7 18.89 -10.33 -30.83
N ILE A 8 19.37 -10.30 -29.58
CA ILE A 8 20.29 -9.28 -29.08
C ILE A 8 21.43 -9.99 -28.35
N LYS A 9 22.67 -9.79 -28.79
CA LYS A 9 23.88 -10.35 -28.16
C LYS A 9 23.79 -11.87 -27.90
N GLY A 10 23.25 -12.61 -28.88
CA GLY A 10 23.09 -14.07 -28.78
C GLY A 10 21.95 -14.55 -27.87
N ARG A 11 21.09 -13.66 -27.37
CA ARG A 11 19.87 -14.00 -26.63
C ARG A 11 18.63 -13.63 -27.45
N THR A 12 17.69 -14.56 -27.56
CA THR A 12 16.39 -14.32 -28.19
C THR A 12 15.41 -13.80 -27.16
N TYR A 13 14.91 -12.59 -27.37
CA TYR A 13 13.85 -11.96 -26.58
C TYR A 13 12.52 -12.20 -27.28
N VAL A 14 11.63 -12.93 -26.60
CA VAL A 14 10.29 -13.26 -27.10
C VAL A 14 9.26 -12.43 -26.32
N PRO A 15 8.25 -11.84 -26.98
CA PRO A 15 7.19 -11.12 -26.28
C PRO A 15 6.48 -12.01 -25.26
N LEU A 16 6.39 -11.54 -24.01
CA LEU A 16 5.76 -12.30 -22.93
C LEU A 16 4.29 -12.67 -23.25
N ARG A 17 3.52 -11.72 -23.79
CA ARG A 17 2.15 -11.92 -24.24
C ARG A 17 2.03 -13.06 -25.27
N PHE A 18 2.96 -13.10 -26.23
CA PHE A 18 2.97 -14.14 -27.26
C PHE A 18 3.12 -15.53 -26.62
N VAL A 19 4.10 -15.71 -25.72
CA VAL A 19 4.30 -16.99 -25.04
C VAL A 19 3.08 -17.36 -24.21
N SER A 20 2.60 -16.43 -23.38
CA SER A 20 1.47 -16.65 -22.47
C SER A 20 0.18 -17.04 -23.20
N GLU A 21 -0.21 -16.26 -24.22
CA GLU A 21 -1.47 -16.50 -24.94
C GLU A 21 -1.43 -17.79 -25.78
N ASN A 22 -0.27 -18.18 -26.33
CA ASN A 22 -0.11 -19.48 -27.00
C ASN A 22 -0.19 -20.66 -26.02
N LEU A 23 0.11 -20.45 -24.74
CA LEU A 23 -0.10 -21.44 -23.67
C LEU A 23 -1.54 -21.41 -23.11
N GLY A 24 -2.44 -20.61 -23.71
CA GLY A 24 -3.82 -20.46 -23.23
C GLY A 24 -3.97 -19.58 -21.99
N ILE A 25 -2.92 -18.84 -21.60
CA ILE A 25 -2.91 -17.98 -20.42
C ILE A 25 -3.16 -16.53 -20.87
N PRO A 26 -4.29 -15.91 -20.50
CA PRO A 26 -4.63 -14.56 -20.95
C PRO A 26 -3.68 -13.52 -20.35
N VAL A 27 -3.39 -12.46 -21.11
CA VAL A 27 -2.67 -11.29 -20.62
C VAL A 27 -3.53 -10.06 -20.78
N SER A 28 -3.66 -9.26 -19.72
CA SER A 28 -4.44 -8.03 -19.76
C SER A 28 -3.71 -6.89 -19.07
N TRP A 29 -3.96 -5.69 -19.55
CA TRP A 29 -3.26 -4.51 -19.10
C TRP A 29 -4.14 -3.66 -18.20
N ASP A 30 -3.57 -3.22 -17.09
CA ASP A 30 -4.14 -2.25 -16.17
C ASP A 30 -3.53 -0.87 -16.47
N GLN A 31 -4.34 -0.01 -17.09
CA GLN A 31 -3.90 1.34 -17.49
C GLN A 31 -3.66 2.27 -16.30
N VAL A 32 -4.34 2.04 -15.18
CA VAL A 32 -4.27 2.95 -14.02
C VAL A 32 -3.02 2.67 -13.20
N GLY A 33 -2.75 1.38 -12.94
CA GLY A 33 -1.55 0.93 -12.22
C GLY A 33 -0.32 0.77 -13.12
N ASN A 34 -0.50 0.72 -14.44
CA ASN A 34 0.51 0.28 -15.40
C ASN A 34 1.00 -1.16 -15.15
N TRP A 35 0.07 -2.07 -14.87
CA TRP A 35 0.37 -3.47 -14.57
C TRP A 35 -0.05 -4.40 -15.70
N ALA A 36 0.73 -5.46 -15.90
CA ALA A 36 0.34 -6.59 -16.75
C ALA A 36 -0.16 -7.75 -15.87
N TRP A 37 -1.45 -8.05 -15.97
CA TRP A 37 -2.06 -9.23 -15.37
C TRP A 37 -1.87 -10.43 -16.30
N ILE A 38 -1.32 -11.52 -15.76
CA ILE A 38 -1.09 -12.77 -16.49
C ILE A 38 -1.92 -13.86 -15.81
N GLY A 39 -2.79 -14.51 -16.57
CA GLY A 39 -3.73 -15.51 -16.05
C GLY A 39 -4.91 -14.88 -15.31
N SER A 40 -5.19 -15.39 -14.11
CA SER A 40 -6.33 -14.93 -13.29
C SER A 40 -6.09 -13.52 -12.73
N LYS A 41 -7.17 -12.74 -12.64
CA LYS A 41 -7.19 -11.44 -11.93
C LYS A 41 -7.71 -11.54 -10.50
N GLU A 42 -7.78 -12.76 -9.97
CA GLU A 42 -8.19 -12.96 -8.59
C GLU A 42 -7.15 -12.39 -7.64
N VAL A 43 -7.56 -11.39 -6.88
CA VAL A 43 -6.74 -10.76 -5.85
C VAL A 43 -6.77 -11.63 -4.60
N PRO A 44 -5.62 -12.04 -4.05
CA PRO A 44 -5.57 -12.84 -2.84
C PRO A 44 -6.19 -12.10 -1.66
N ASP A 45 -7.05 -12.81 -0.92
CA ASP A 45 -7.51 -12.38 0.40
C ASP A 45 -6.36 -12.51 1.38
N ILE A 46 -6.09 -11.47 2.16
CA ILE A 46 -5.00 -11.49 3.14
C ILE A 46 -5.17 -12.62 4.15
N GLU A 47 -6.41 -13.00 4.49
CA GLU A 47 -6.70 -14.13 5.37
C GLU A 47 -6.30 -15.49 4.79
N LYS A 48 -6.17 -15.57 3.46
CA LYS A 48 -5.78 -16.79 2.72
C LYS A 48 -4.40 -16.66 2.06
N SER A 49 -3.72 -15.54 2.31
CA SER A 49 -2.41 -15.27 1.74
C SER A 49 -1.30 -15.96 2.54
N HIS A 50 -0.08 -15.87 2.03
CA HIS A 50 1.12 -16.36 2.73
C HIS A 50 1.55 -15.43 3.89
N ILE A 51 0.90 -14.28 4.08
CA ILE A 51 1.24 -13.29 5.11
C ILE A 51 0.71 -13.75 6.46
N ALA A 52 1.63 -14.18 7.32
CA ALA A 52 1.31 -14.75 8.63
C ALA A 52 0.87 -13.68 9.64
N LYS A 53 -0.12 -14.03 10.47
CA LYS A 53 -0.45 -13.28 11.69
C LYS A 53 0.67 -13.45 12.71
N GLN A 54 1.18 -12.34 13.21
CA GLN A 54 2.21 -12.27 14.24
C GLN A 54 1.61 -11.77 15.56
N PRO A 55 2.09 -12.25 16.72
CA PRO A 55 1.69 -11.66 18.00
C PRO A 55 2.02 -10.16 18.05
N ILE A 56 1.19 -9.39 18.76
CA ILE A 56 1.46 -7.98 19.03
C ILE A 56 2.62 -7.90 20.04
N SER A 57 3.84 -7.90 19.52
CA SER A 57 5.07 -7.80 20.30
C SER A 57 5.27 -6.41 20.91
N LYS A 58 6.19 -6.30 21.87
CA LYS A 58 6.57 -5.01 22.49
C LYS A 58 6.92 -3.95 21.43
N LYS A 59 7.60 -4.33 20.34
CA LYS A 59 7.91 -3.41 19.23
C LYS A 59 6.66 -2.71 18.70
N PHE A 60 5.59 -3.45 18.43
CA PHE A 60 4.36 -2.87 17.89
C PHE A 60 3.60 -2.04 18.94
N ILE A 61 3.64 -2.46 20.20
CA ILE A 61 3.08 -1.70 21.32
C ILE A 61 3.76 -0.34 21.45
N ASP A 62 5.10 -0.30 21.36
CA ASP A 62 5.89 0.93 21.46
C ASP A 62 5.61 1.85 20.26
N LEU A 63 5.53 1.30 19.04
CA LEU A 63 5.22 2.04 17.81
C LEU A 63 3.86 2.74 17.83
N VAL A 64 2.88 2.17 18.53
CA VAL A 64 1.52 2.75 18.66
C VAL A 64 1.27 3.37 20.02
N SER A 65 2.30 3.62 20.82
CA SER A 65 2.17 4.01 22.23
C SER A 65 1.34 5.29 22.44
N THR A 66 1.41 6.26 21.52
CA THR A 66 0.59 7.49 21.55
C THR A 66 -0.83 7.29 21.02
N ASN A 67 -1.08 6.20 20.29
CA ASN A 67 -2.37 5.92 19.68
C ASN A 67 -2.76 4.44 19.86
N LYS A 68 -2.87 4.02 21.13
CA LYS A 68 -3.18 2.62 21.51
C LYS A 68 -4.51 2.11 20.94
N TYR A 69 -5.39 3.01 20.49
CA TYR A 69 -6.63 2.63 19.82
C TYR A 69 -6.38 1.77 18.58
N LEU A 70 -5.26 1.98 17.86
CA LEU A 70 -4.88 1.21 16.68
C LEU A 70 -4.78 -0.30 16.93
N ILE A 71 -4.49 -0.71 18.17
CA ILE A 71 -4.36 -2.13 18.56
C ILE A 71 -5.45 -2.58 19.54
N LYS A 72 -6.41 -1.71 19.91
CA LYS A 72 -7.37 -1.99 21.01
C LYS A 72 -8.16 -3.28 20.78
N ASP A 73 -8.64 -3.50 19.57
CA ASP A 73 -9.48 -4.64 19.19
C ASP A 73 -8.71 -5.61 18.25
N LYS A 74 -7.38 -5.58 18.30
CA LYS A 74 -6.50 -6.39 17.46
C LYS A 74 -5.87 -7.50 18.29
N SER A 75 -5.85 -8.71 17.75
CA SER A 75 -5.20 -9.88 18.35
C SER A 75 -3.81 -10.15 17.77
N SER A 76 -3.51 -9.57 16.61
CA SER A 76 -2.30 -9.83 15.85
C SER A 76 -1.89 -8.65 14.97
N VAL A 77 -0.70 -8.73 14.40
CA VAL A 77 -0.18 -7.83 13.37
C VAL A 77 0.16 -8.65 12.14
N ARG A 78 -0.11 -8.11 10.96
CA ARG A 78 0.44 -8.61 9.70
C ARG A 78 1.33 -7.55 9.09
N VAL A 79 2.50 -7.99 8.63
CA VAL A 79 3.44 -7.14 7.91
C VAL A 79 3.59 -7.71 6.51
N PHE A 80 3.34 -6.88 5.51
CA PHE A 80 3.48 -7.21 4.10
C PHE A 80 4.33 -6.15 3.39
N THR A 81 4.73 -6.45 2.16
CA THR A 81 5.59 -5.61 1.32
C THR A 81 4.83 -5.11 0.10
N ILE A 82 5.42 -4.18 -0.65
CA ILE A 82 4.79 -3.68 -1.88
C ILE A 82 4.62 -4.78 -2.93
N ASP A 83 5.52 -5.77 -2.94
CA ASP A 83 5.50 -6.91 -3.87
C ASP A 83 4.34 -7.88 -3.57
N ASP A 84 3.75 -7.81 -2.38
CA ASP A 84 2.57 -8.61 -2.03
C ASP A 84 1.29 -8.02 -2.60
N LEU A 85 1.30 -6.74 -3.00
CA LEU A 85 0.14 -6.10 -3.60
C LEU A 85 -0.10 -6.65 -5.03
N PRO A 86 -1.37 -6.86 -5.41
CA PRO A 86 -2.58 -6.37 -4.77
C PRO A 86 -3.09 -7.34 -3.69
N LEU A 87 -3.64 -6.79 -2.59
CA LEU A 87 -4.18 -7.58 -1.48
C LEU A 87 -5.60 -7.14 -1.13
N LYS A 88 -6.46 -8.12 -0.84
CA LYS A 88 -7.82 -7.89 -0.39
C LYS A 88 -7.92 -7.98 1.14
N PHE A 89 -8.45 -6.92 1.74
CA PHE A 89 -8.73 -6.76 3.16
C PHE A 89 -10.26 -6.70 3.35
N GLY A 90 -10.88 -7.83 3.68
CA GLY A 90 -12.33 -7.93 3.76
C GLY A 90 -12.98 -7.64 2.41
N GLN A 91 -13.66 -6.50 2.27
CA GLN A 91 -14.33 -6.10 1.02
C GLN A 91 -13.51 -5.16 0.13
N VAL A 92 -12.37 -4.65 0.62
CA VAL A 92 -11.58 -3.65 -0.09
C VAL A 92 -10.26 -4.26 -0.54
N THR A 93 -9.91 -4.09 -1.81
CA THR A 93 -8.59 -4.40 -2.33
C THR A 93 -7.73 -3.16 -2.28
N VAL A 94 -6.48 -3.29 -1.81
CA VAL A 94 -5.40 -2.33 -2.04
C VAL A 94 -4.62 -2.83 -3.25
N TYR A 95 -4.56 -2.01 -4.30
CA TYR A 95 -3.85 -2.34 -5.53
C TYR A 95 -2.40 -1.88 -5.50
N ASP A 96 -2.15 -0.63 -5.11
CA ASP A 96 -0.82 -0.05 -5.21
C ASP A 96 -0.66 1.12 -4.24
N VAL A 97 0.60 1.43 -3.90
CA VAL A 97 1.00 2.53 -3.02
C VAL A 97 2.23 3.22 -3.61
N TRP A 98 2.12 4.53 -3.87
CA TRP A 98 3.22 5.32 -4.42
C TRP A 98 3.25 6.73 -3.83
N THR A 99 4.36 7.44 -4.00
CA THR A 99 4.47 8.84 -3.58
C THR A 99 4.26 9.81 -4.74
N VAL A 100 3.69 10.97 -4.45
CA VAL A 100 3.61 12.11 -5.36
C VAL A 100 4.09 13.38 -4.67
N LYS A 101 4.46 14.40 -5.46
CA LYS A 101 4.72 15.75 -4.95
C LYS A 101 3.55 16.65 -5.34
N ILE A 102 2.94 17.30 -4.36
CA ILE A 102 1.84 18.25 -4.52
C ILE A 102 2.32 19.59 -4.02
N ASN A 103 2.56 20.53 -4.94
CA ASN A 103 3.26 21.79 -4.66
C ASN A 103 4.61 21.51 -3.97
N GLU A 104 4.76 21.95 -2.71
CA GLU A 104 5.96 21.77 -1.91
C GLU A 104 5.94 20.51 -1.04
N TYR A 105 4.81 19.81 -0.96
CA TYR A 105 4.62 18.68 -0.04
C TYR A 105 4.73 17.34 -0.74
N GLN A 106 5.31 16.36 -0.04
CA GLN A 106 5.21 14.95 -0.42
C GLN A 106 3.86 14.40 0.06
N ALA A 107 3.25 13.52 -0.73
CA ALA A 107 2.04 12.81 -0.36
C ALA A 107 2.15 11.33 -0.76
N VAL A 108 1.43 10.47 -0.06
CA VAL A 108 1.25 9.06 -0.40
C VAL A 108 -0.08 8.90 -1.10
N ARG A 109 -0.09 8.20 -2.22
CA ARG A 109 -1.30 7.76 -2.90
C ARG A 109 -1.47 6.26 -2.72
N VAL A 110 -2.71 5.86 -2.52
CA VAL A 110 -3.11 4.46 -2.48
C VAL A 110 -4.29 4.25 -3.41
N ARG A 111 -4.21 3.21 -4.25
CA ARG A 111 -5.32 2.79 -5.11
C ARG A 111 -6.10 1.66 -4.46
N TYR A 112 -7.41 1.86 -4.32
CA TYR A 112 -8.34 0.90 -3.72
C TYR A 112 -9.39 0.43 -4.72
N SER A 113 -9.96 -0.77 -4.54
CA SER A 113 -11.13 -1.20 -5.32
C SER A 113 -12.34 -0.29 -5.10
N LEU A 114 -12.58 0.12 -3.85
CA LEU A 114 -13.70 0.96 -3.45
C LEU A 114 -13.47 1.58 -2.07
N GLY A 115 -14.32 2.54 -1.74
CA GLY A 115 -14.42 3.13 -0.40
C GLY A 115 -13.36 4.18 -0.10
N ARG A 116 -13.43 4.73 1.11
CA ARG A 116 -12.45 5.67 1.68
C ARG A 116 -11.88 5.05 2.94
N GLY A 117 -10.56 4.93 3.01
CA GLY A 117 -9.86 4.41 4.19
C GLY A 117 -8.93 5.48 4.74
N ASN A 118 -8.60 5.39 6.02
CA ASN A 118 -7.52 6.15 6.59
C ASN A 118 -6.24 5.30 6.57
N ILE A 119 -5.10 5.97 6.59
CA ILE A 119 -3.81 5.32 6.84
C ILE A 119 -3.17 5.94 8.06
N PHE A 120 -2.14 5.30 8.57
CA PHE A 120 -1.29 5.88 9.59
C PHE A 120 0.18 5.53 9.33
N TYR A 121 1.07 6.44 9.69
CA TYR A 121 2.52 6.19 9.63
C TYR A 121 3.02 5.77 11.00
N LEU A 122 3.77 4.68 11.07
CA LEU A 122 4.47 4.23 12.28
C LEU A 122 5.98 4.30 12.02
N GLY A 123 6.75 4.87 12.93
CA GLY A 123 8.21 4.90 12.83
C GLY A 123 8.87 5.17 14.18
N GLU A 124 10.20 5.13 14.21
CA GLU A 124 10.98 5.43 15.41
C GLU A 124 10.73 6.88 15.86
N GLY A 125 10.32 7.07 17.11
CA GLY A 125 9.91 8.38 17.66
C GLY A 125 8.56 8.40 18.39
N ASP A 126 8.10 7.23 18.87
CA ASP A 126 6.93 7.02 19.73
C ASP A 126 5.57 7.52 19.21
N ARG A 127 5.47 8.00 17.96
CA ARG A 127 4.26 8.68 17.48
C ARG A 127 3.67 8.03 16.24
N ALA A 128 2.52 7.38 16.41
CA ALA A 128 1.66 6.99 15.31
C ALA A 128 0.98 8.24 14.70
N ARG A 129 1.07 8.40 13.38
CA ARG A 129 0.55 9.60 12.67
C ARG A 129 -0.63 9.26 11.79
N PHE A 130 -1.82 9.58 12.24
CA PHE A 130 -3.06 9.28 11.50
C PHE A 130 -3.30 10.25 10.33
N ARG A 131 -3.69 9.73 9.17
CA ARG A 131 -4.01 10.50 7.97
C ARG A 131 -5.39 10.15 7.44
N SER A 132 -6.25 11.17 7.44
CA SER A 132 -7.46 11.18 6.65
C SER A 132 -7.16 11.45 5.18
N ASN A 133 -8.13 11.15 4.32
CA ASN A 133 -8.07 11.43 2.90
C ASN A 133 -7.98 12.95 2.63
N MET A 134 -6.88 13.40 2.03
CA MET A 134 -6.73 14.78 1.55
C MET A 134 -7.56 15.00 0.28
N SER A 135 -7.50 14.05 -0.65
CA SER A 135 -8.33 14.04 -1.87
C SER A 135 -8.61 12.61 -2.31
N HIS A 136 -9.61 12.44 -3.18
CA HIS A 136 -9.95 11.16 -3.78
C HIS A 136 -10.36 11.39 -5.24
N GLU A 137 -10.04 10.42 -6.08
CA GLU A 137 -10.27 10.45 -7.53
C GLU A 137 -10.77 9.06 -7.97
N LYS A 138 -11.86 9.03 -8.74
CA LYS A 138 -12.38 7.79 -9.32
C LYS A 138 -11.68 7.56 -10.66
N ASN A 139 -11.03 6.42 -10.79
CA ASN A 139 -10.28 6.04 -11.98
C ASN A 139 -11.21 5.49 -13.08
N SER A 140 -10.70 5.40 -14.31
CA SER A 140 -11.44 4.91 -15.48
C SER A 140 -11.90 3.45 -15.35
N ASP A 141 -11.20 2.65 -14.57
CA ASP A 141 -11.52 1.25 -14.28
C ASP A 141 -12.41 1.08 -13.04
N GLN A 142 -12.99 2.19 -12.55
CA GLN A 142 -13.84 2.29 -11.35
C GLN A 142 -13.13 2.13 -10.00
N THR A 143 -11.82 1.87 -9.97
CA THR A 143 -11.04 1.95 -8.72
C THR A 143 -10.98 3.39 -8.21
N VAL A 144 -10.57 3.57 -6.95
CA VAL A 144 -10.45 4.89 -6.32
C VAL A 144 -9.01 5.10 -5.88
N THR A 145 -8.40 6.19 -6.31
CA THR A 145 -7.10 6.63 -5.76
C THR A 145 -7.34 7.68 -4.68
N ILE A 146 -6.73 7.48 -3.51
CA ILE A 146 -6.80 8.40 -2.38
C ILE A 146 -5.42 8.98 -2.13
N THR A 147 -5.36 10.29 -1.93
CA THR A 147 -4.13 11.01 -1.56
C THR A 147 -4.13 11.28 -0.06
N TYR A 148 -3.00 11.00 0.59
CA TYR A 148 -2.73 11.22 2.00
C TYR A 148 -1.49 12.11 2.14
N GLN A 149 -1.63 13.22 2.84
CA GLN A 149 -0.49 14.09 3.16
C GLN A 149 0.53 13.37 4.05
N THR A 150 1.83 13.62 3.85
CA THR A 150 2.85 13.11 4.78
C THR A 150 2.84 13.93 6.07
N THR A 151 2.81 15.26 5.98
CA THR A 151 2.72 16.20 7.12
C THR A 151 1.29 16.72 7.29
N SER A 152 0.81 16.92 8.52
CA SER A 152 -0.54 17.44 8.78
C SER A 152 -0.57 18.26 10.07
N GLN A 153 -1.26 19.41 10.06
CA GLN A 153 -1.54 20.18 11.29
C GLN A 153 -2.28 19.34 12.35
N GLY A 154 -2.98 18.28 11.91
CA GLY A 154 -3.60 17.33 12.82
C GLY A 154 -2.62 16.62 13.76
N ASP A 155 -1.32 16.57 13.44
CA ASP A 155 -0.29 16.03 14.32
C ASP A 155 0.00 16.96 15.51
N GLU A 156 -0.06 18.27 15.32
CA GLU A 156 0.03 19.23 16.41
C GLU A 156 -1.25 19.21 17.25
N LEU A 157 -2.40 19.30 16.59
CA LEU A 157 -3.69 19.49 17.25
C LEU A 157 -4.16 18.25 18.03
N ARG A 158 -3.86 17.04 17.56
CA ARG A 158 -4.31 15.78 18.19
C ARG A 158 -3.19 15.06 18.94
N GLU A 159 -1.97 15.09 18.41
CA GLU A 159 -0.83 14.32 18.91
C GLU A 159 0.23 15.19 19.59
N GLY A 160 0.01 16.51 19.69
CA GLY A 160 0.91 17.46 20.36
C GLY A 160 2.28 17.62 19.69
N ASP A 161 2.42 17.27 18.42
CA ASP A 161 3.68 17.44 17.68
C ASP A 161 3.79 18.83 17.07
N LYS A 162 4.41 19.76 17.81
CA LYS A 162 4.72 21.11 17.32
C LYS A 162 5.72 21.14 16.16
N ASN A 163 6.47 20.05 15.95
CA ASN A 163 7.47 19.92 14.90
C ASN A 163 6.98 19.07 13.73
N TYR A 164 5.65 18.90 13.57
CA TYR A 164 5.09 17.98 12.57
C TYR A 164 5.51 18.25 11.12
N MET A 165 5.84 19.50 10.78
CA MET A 165 6.36 19.86 9.45
C MET A 165 7.72 19.23 9.15
N SER A 166 8.46 18.79 10.17
CA SER A 166 9.74 18.08 10.01
C SER A 166 9.58 16.58 9.77
N PHE A 167 8.34 16.06 9.83
CA PHE A 167 8.09 14.65 9.55
C PHE A 167 8.47 14.33 8.12
N ASN A 168 9.24 13.25 7.97
CA ASN A 168 9.71 12.74 6.70
C ASN A 168 9.26 11.29 6.57
N LEU A 169 8.60 10.96 5.45
CA LEU A 169 8.09 9.62 5.17
C LEU A 169 9.20 8.55 5.24
N HIS A 170 10.45 8.89 4.88
CA HIS A 170 11.60 7.99 4.96
C HIS A 170 11.88 7.48 6.39
N LYS A 171 11.43 8.21 7.41
CA LYS A 171 11.57 7.82 8.84
C LYS A 171 10.46 6.88 9.32
N ALA A 172 9.37 6.75 8.58
CA ALA A 172 8.34 5.77 8.92
C ALA A 172 8.86 4.36 8.62
N GLU A 173 8.70 3.44 9.57
CA GLU A 173 8.94 2.02 9.35
C GLU A 173 7.79 1.37 8.58
N TYR A 174 6.55 1.78 8.85
CA TYR A 174 5.34 1.18 8.30
C TYR A 174 4.32 2.22 7.87
N ILE A 175 3.56 1.87 6.83
CA ILE A 175 2.29 2.50 6.46
C ILE A 175 1.21 1.50 6.86
N GLY A 176 0.42 1.83 7.88
CA GLY A 176 -0.67 1.00 8.32
C GLY A 176 -2.00 1.41 7.70
N PHE A 177 -2.86 0.42 7.49
CA PHE A 177 -4.19 0.60 6.95
C PHE A 177 -5.20 0.45 8.07
N ASP A 178 -6.10 1.44 8.20
CA ASP A 178 -7.25 1.34 9.11
C ASP A 178 -8.33 0.44 8.50
N ARG A 179 -7.93 -0.81 8.26
CA ARG A 179 -8.64 -1.87 7.56
C ARG A 179 -8.18 -3.20 8.17
N GLY A 180 -9.02 -4.23 8.08
CA GLY A 180 -8.78 -5.54 8.70
C GLY A 180 -9.64 -5.75 9.93
N SER A 181 -10.09 -6.98 10.15
CA SER A 181 -11.01 -7.34 11.23
C SER A 181 -10.28 -7.44 12.57
N ASP A 182 -9.38 -8.41 12.71
CA ASP A 182 -8.75 -8.79 13.99
C ASP A 182 -7.23 -8.57 14.01
N SER A 183 -6.66 -8.11 12.90
CA SER A 183 -5.23 -7.85 12.74
C SER A 183 -4.95 -6.38 12.40
N LEU A 184 -3.78 -5.90 12.82
CA LEU A 184 -3.20 -4.63 12.38
C LEU A 184 -2.43 -4.84 11.08
N GLU A 185 -2.92 -4.25 10.00
CA GLU A 185 -2.39 -4.46 8.65
C GLU A 185 -1.33 -3.40 8.31
N LEU A 186 -0.06 -3.81 8.20
CA LEU A 186 1.08 -2.93 8.02
C LEU A 186 1.84 -3.24 6.72
N LEU A 187 1.92 -2.25 5.82
CA LEU A 187 2.88 -2.26 4.74
C LEU A 187 4.23 -1.80 5.28
N GLN A 188 5.27 -2.62 5.13
CA GLN A 188 6.64 -2.19 5.30
C GLN A 188 6.91 -1.04 4.34
N ASN A 189 7.31 0.12 4.87
CA ASN A 189 7.42 1.35 4.09
C ASN A 189 8.43 1.15 2.93
N PRO A 190 7.97 1.10 1.66
CA PRO A 190 8.84 0.85 0.52
C PRO A 190 9.67 2.08 0.16
N PHE A 191 9.40 3.22 0.80
CA PHE A 191 10.07 4.48 0.54
C PHE A 191 11.22 4.74 1.50
N ARG A 192 11.65 3.81 2.36
CA ARG A 192 12.84 4.03 3.20
C ARG A 192 14.10 4.02 2.32
N GLN A 193 14.77 5.15 2.18
CA GLN A 193 16.08 5.28 1.54
C GLN A 193 17.02 6.04 2.46
#